data_AF-A0A444QG89-F1
#
_entry.id   AF-A0A444QG89-F1
#
_cell.length_a   1.000
_cell.length_b   1.000
_cell.length_c   1.000
_cell.angle_alpha   90.00
_cell.angle_beta   90.00
_cell.angle_gamma   90.00
#
_symmetry.space_group_name_H-M   'P 1'
#
loop_
_entity.id
_entity.type
_entity.pdbx_description
1 polymer ?
#
loop_
_entity_poly.entity_id
_entity_poly.type
_entity_poly.pdbx_seq_one_letter_code
_entity_poly.pdbx_strand_id
1 'polypeptide(L)'
;MIDRDALADIAAETITAVDPDGAGRSSDEYREIAGGLADRVQAGLSQQELVEWLNGVLPGDEGSRDADAQTIASAVVEQLADVSTSPLLEQPGDTENTDGPTRPG
;
A
#
# COMPACT_ATOMS: atom_id res chain seq x y z
N MET A 1 4.67 -11.94 2.51
CA MET A 1 4.12 -11.14 3.62
C MET A 1 4.86 -9.81 3.58
N ILE A 2 4.17 -8.68 3.37
CA ILE A 2 4.83 -7.38 3.36
C ILE A 2 5.34 -7.07 4.77
N ASP A 3 6.56 -6.53 4.85
CA ASP A 3 7.17 -6.09 6.10
C ASP A 3 6.41 -4.90 6.71
N ARG A 4 6.31 -4.85 8.05
CA ARG A 4 5.61 -3.77 8.75
C ARG A 4 6.22 -2.42 8.40
N ASP A 5 7.54 -2.36 8.38
CA ASP A 5 8.30 -1.16 8.05
C ASP A 5 8.03 -0.70 6.62
N ALA A 6 7.88 -1.61 5.67
CA ALA A 6 7.54 -1.25 4.29
C ALA A 6 6.13 -0.63 4.19
N LEU A 7 5.14 -1.19 4.89
CA LEU A 7 3.79 -0.60 4.95
C LEU A 7 3.80 0.77 5.63
N ALA A 8 4.59 0.93 6.70
CA ALA A 8 4.71 2.18 7.41
C ALA A 8 5.40 3.26 6.57
N ASP A 9 6.44 2.91 5.78
CA ASP A 9 7.11 3.89 4.93
C ASP A 9 6.19 4.38 3.79
N ILE A 10 5.42 3.46 3.16
CA ILE A 10 4.39 3.80 2.16
C ILE A 10 3.30 4.69 2.76
N ALA A 11 2.79 4.33 3.92
CA ALA A 11 1.77 5.11 4.60
C ALA A 11 2.29 6.52 4.96
N ALA A 12 3.53 6.63 5.44
CA ALA A 12 4.15 7.93 5.75
C ALA A 12 4.36 8.79 4.50
N GLU A 13 4.80 8.19 3.39
CA GLU A 13 4.93 8.87 2.09
C GLU A 13 3.57 9.37 1.59
N THR A 14 2.54 8.53 1.67
CA THR A 14 1.17 8.88 1.24
C THR A 14 0.60 10.00 2.11
N ILE A 15 0.76 9.92 3.43
CA ILE A 15 0.32 10.99 4.35
C ILE A 15 1.02 12.31 4.02
N THR A 16 2.33 12.27 3.74
CA THR A 16 3.11 13.47 3.36
C THR A 16 2.68 14.01 2.00
N ALA A 17 2.28 13.15 1.06
CA ALA A 17 1.81 13.56 -0.26
C ALA A 17 0.42 14.21 -0.21
N VAL A 18 -0.44 13.73 0.69
CA VAL A 18 -1.80 14.24 0.91
C VAL A 18 -1.77 15.54 1.72
N ASP A 19 -0.86 15.66 2.69
CA ASP A 19 -0.63 16.85 3.51
C ASP A 19 0.80 17.40 3.35
N PRO A 20 1.14 17.96 2.17
CA PRO A 20 2.50 18.39 1.85
C PRO A 20 2.94 19.65 2.61
N ASP A 21 1.98 20.44 3.09
CA ASP A 21 2.28 21.62 3.93
C ASP A 21 2.64 21.20 5.35
N GLY A 22 2.29 19.97 5.74
CA GLY A 22 2.40 19.44 7.08
C GLY A 22 1.60 20.32 8.02
N ALA A 23 0.36 19.95 8.35
CA ALA A 23 -0.58 20.70 9.19
C ALA A 23 -0.12 20.91 10.66
N GLY A 24 1.16 21.20 10.88
CA GLY A 24 1.83 21.45 12.16
C GLY A 24 2.59 20.25 12.71
N ARG A 25 2.67 19.11 12.02
CA ARG A 25 3.32 17.90 12.56
C ARG A 25 4.72 17.66 12.04
N SER A 26 5.54 17.06 12.90
CA SER A 26 6.87 16.59 12.55
C SER A 26 6.80 15.28 11.77
N SER A 27 7.76 15.03 10.87
CA SER A 27 7.86 13.77 10.13
C SER A 27 7.83 12.52 11.04
N ASP A 28 8.31 12.63 12.27
CA ASP A 28 8.21 11.58 13.29
C ASP A 28 6.76 11.24 13.66
N GLU A 29 5.89 12.23 13.85
CA GLU A 29 4.48 11.96 14.18
C GLU A 29 3.73 11.30 13.02
N TYR A 30 4.04 11.67 11.78
CA TYR A 30 3.49 10.98 10.61
C TYR A 30 3.99 9.53 10.52
N ARG A 31 5.26 9.29 10.88
CA ARG A 31 5.81 7.93 11.02
C ARG A 31 5.11 7.12 12.11
N GLU A 32 4.75 7.73 13.23
CA GLU A 32 3.99 7.06 14.30
C GLU A 32 2.58 6.66 13.83
N ILE A 33 1.87 7.57 13.14
CA ILE A 33 0.56 7.27 12.55
C ILE A 33 0.70 6.14 11.53
N ALA A 34 1.66 6.24 10.62
CA ALA A 34 1.92 5.25 9.59
C ALA A 34 2.26 3.87 10.18
N GLY A 35 3.09 3.83 11.23
CA GLY A 35 3.41 2.60 11.95
C GLY A 35 2.23 1.98 12.70
N GLY A 36 1.29 2.81 13.16
CA GLY A 36 0.01 2.38 13.75
C GLY A 36 -0.99 1.87 12.71
N LEU A 37 -0.96 2.43 11.50
CA LEU A 37 -1.75 1.97 10.37
C LEU A 37 -1.25 0.61 9.88
N ALA A 38 0.06 0.46 9.69
CA ALA A 38 0.69 -0.79 9.28
C ALA A 38 0.38 -1.95 10.24
N ASP A 39 0.39 -1.71 11.56
CA ASP A 39 0.04 -2.71 12.57
C ASP A 39 -1.41 -3.20 12.43
N ARG A 40 -2.34 -2.25 12.23
CA ARG A 40 -3.77 -2.54 12.03
C ARG A 40 -4.04 -3.32 10.75
N VAL A 41 -3.33 -2.94 9.70
CA VAL A 41 -3.35 -3.62 8.41
C VAL A 41 -2.86 -5.07 8.56
N GLN A 42 -1.77 -5.30 9.31
CA GLN A 42 -1.30 -6.66 9.62
C GLN A 42 -2.25 -7.45 10.50
N ALA A 43 -3.00 -6.78 11.38
CA ALA A 43 -4.06 -7.39 12.17
C ALA A 43 -5.28 -7.82 11.31
N GLY A 44 -5.32 -7.46 10.03
CA GLY A 44 -6.40 -7.82 9.11
C GLY A 44 -7.65 -6.94 9.26
N LEU A 45 -7.49 -5.70 9.74
CA LEU A 45 -8.59 -4.75 9.82
C LEU A 45 -9.08 -4.36 8.42
N SER A 46 -10.39 -4.09 8.32
CA SER A 46 -11.02 -3.69 7.06
C SER A 46 -10.70 -2.23 6.72
N GLN A 47 -10.74 -1.89 5.44
CA GLN A 47 -10.49 -0.51 4.97
C GLN A 47 -11.35 0.53 5.71
N GLN A 48 -12.63 0.22 5.98
CA GLN A 48 -13.50 1.11 6.77
C GLN A 48 -12.95 1.38 8.18
N GLU A 49 -12.50 0.36 8.89
CA GLU A 49 -11.95 0.51 10.25
C GLU A 49 -10.62 1.29 10.24
N LEU A 50 -9.83 1.16 9.17
CA LEU A 50 -8.62 1.96 8.98
C LEU A 50 -8.94 3.44 8.76
N VAL A 51 -9.96 3.73 7.95
CA VAL A 51 -10.44 5.10 7.68
C VAL A 51 -11.02 5.73 8.95
N GLU A 52 -11.84 4.99 9.71
CA GLU A 52 -12.39 5.46 10.98
C GLU A 52 -11.29 5.80 11.99
N TRP A 53 -10.27 4.95 12.08
CA TRP A 53 -9.11 5.22 12.94
C TRP A 53 -8.32 6.44 12.46
N LEU A 54 -8.05 6.56 11.16
CA LEU A 54 -7.36 7.70 10.56
C LEU A 54 -8.11 9.00 10.79
N ASN A 55 -9.44 9.01 10.65
CA ASN A 55 -10.29 10.17 10.99
C ASN A 55 -10.17 10.59 12.47
N GLY A 56 -9.84 9.66 13.38
CA GLY A 56 -9.61 9.94 14.79
C GLY A 56 -8.22 10.49 15.12
N VAL A 57 -7.20 10.21 14.29
CA VAL A 57 -5.80 10.55 14.57
C VAL A 57 -5.20 11.60 13.63
N LEU A 58 -5.70 11.71 12.40
CA LEU A 58 -5.29 12.73 11.45
C LEU A 58 -5.80 14.10 11.92
N PRO A 59 -4.98 15.15 11.87
CA PRO A 59 -5.44 16.52 12.05
C PRO A 59 -6.19 17.03 10.80
N GLY A 60 -6.83 18.20 10.88
CA GLY A 60 -7.54 18.84 9.76
C GLY A 60 -9.05 18.94 9.96
N ASP A 61 -9.72 19.71 9.09
CA ASP A 61 -11.18 19.83 9.07
C ASP A 61 -11.85 18.51 8.66
N GLU A 62 -13.01 18.20 9.24
CA GLU A 62 -13.71 16.92 9.03
C GLU A 62 -13.93 16.57 7.55
N GLY A 63 -14.13 17.58 6.70
CA GLY A 63 -14.34 17.39 5.26
C GLY A 63 -13.09 17.05 4.45
N SER A 64 -11.90 17.51 4.86
CA SER A 64 -10.64 17.11 4.19
C SER A 64 -10.12 15.80 4.78
N ARG A 65 -10.24 15.65 6.11
CA ARG A 65 -9.75 14.49 6.83
C ARG A 65 -10.33 13.16 6.34
N ASP A 66 -11.62 13.12 6.02
CA ASP A 66 -12.25 11.89 5.53
C ASP A 66 -11.70 11.47 4.16
N ALA A 67 -11.54 12.43 3.25
CA ALA A 67 -10.95 12.20 1.94
C ALA A 67 -9.48 11.76 2.07
N ASP A 68 -8.71 12.43 2.93
CA ASP A 68 -7.32 12.12 3.20
C ASP A 68 -7.19 10.70 3.78
N ALA A 69 -8.01 10.37 4.78
CA ALA A 69 -8.07 9.05 5.41
C ALA A 69 -8.41 7.95 4.39
N GLN A 70 -9.37 8.20 3.50
CA GLN A 70 -9.73 7.28 2.42
C GLN A 70 -8.58 7.06 1.44
N THR A 71 -7.90 8.13 1.01
CA THR A 71 -6.75 8.05 0.12
C THR A 71 -5.62 7.25 0.75
N ILE A 72 -5.26 7.54 2.01
CA ILE A 72 -4.19 6.85 2.74
C ILE A 72 -4.52 5.36 2.92
N ALA A 73 -5.73 5.03 3.39
CA ALA A 73 -6.13 3.65 3.60
C ALA A 73 -6.18 2.86 2.28
N SER A 74 -6.69 3.47 1.20
CA SER A 74 -6.74 2.83 -0.12
C SER A 74 -5.34 2.52 -0.64
N ALA A 75 -4.42 3.49 -0.61
CA ALA A 75 -3.05 3.30 -1.09
C ALA A 75 -2.33 2.15 -0.37
N VAL A 76 -2.49 2.04 0.95
CA VAL A 76 -1.85 0.99 1.75
C VAL A 76 -2.48 -0.38 1.47
N VAL A 77 -3.80 -0.46 1.31
CA VAL A 77 -4.51 -1.70 0.97
C VAL A 77 -4.21 -2.14 -0.46
N GLU A 78 -4.11 -1.21 -1.41
CA GLU A 78 -3.72 -1.48 -2.81
C GLU A 78 -2.29 -2.02 -2.89
N GLN A 79 -1.35 -1.47 -2.11
CA GLN A 79 0.03 -1.99 -2.07
C GLN A 79 0.10 -3.39 -1.45
N LEU A 80 -0.71 -3.69 -0.42
CA LEU A 80 -0.87 -5.07 0.04
C LEU A 80 -1.42 -5.99 -1.05
N ALA A 81 -2.44 -5.52 -1.75
CA ALA A 81 -3.06 -6.27 -2.84
C ALA A 81 -2.06 -6.49 -3.98
N ASP A 82 -1.21 -5.53 -4.35
CA ASP A 82 -0.21 -5.69 -5.41
C ASP A 82 0.83 -6.76 -5.06
N VAL A 83 1.29 -6.83 -3.80
CA VAL A 83 2.25 -7.85 -3.37
C VAL A 83 1.59 -9.22 -3.13
N SER A 84 0.32 -9.25 -2.71
CA SER A 84 -0.45 -10.49 -2.54
C SER A 84 -1.00 -11.03 -3.88
N THR A 85 -1.23 -10.11 -4.83
CA THR A 85 -1.67 -10.33 -6.21
C THR A 85 -0.50 -10.08 -7.17
N SER A 86 0.70 -10.47 -6.75
CA SER A 86 1.60 -11.18 -7.65
C SER A 86 1.16 -12.65 -7.65
N PRO A 87 0.10 -13.07 -8.37
CA PRO A 87 0.20 -14.36 -9.00
C PRO A 87 1.46 -14.23 -9.86
N LEU A 88 2.38 -15.18 -9.85
CA LEU A 88 2.28 -16.23 -10.85
C LEU A 88 1.77 -15.63 -12.17
N LEU A 89 2.42 -14.56 -12.65
CA LEU A 89 2.46 -14.18 -14.05
C LEU A 89 3.05 -15.40 -14.69
N GLU A 90 2.10 -16.26 -15.07
CA GLU A 90 2.19 -17.34 -16.02
C GLU A 90 3.62 -17.42 -16.54
N GLN A 91 4.41 -18.34 -15.98
CA GLN A 91 5.49 -18.89 -16.79
C GLN A 91 4.76 -19.51 -17.97
N PRO A 92 4.80 -18.95 -19.21
CA PRO A 92 4.46 -19.77 -20.35
C PRO A 92 5.43 -20.94 -20.27
N GLY A 93 4.88 -22.14 -20.17
CA GLY A 93 5.61 -23.36 -19.90
C GLY A 93 6.89 -23.44 -20.71
N ASP A 94 7.96 -23.75 -20.01
CA ASP A 94 9.18 -24.29 -20.56
C ASP A 94 8.84 -25.44 -21.52
N THR A 95 9.39 -25.38 -22.73
CA THR A 95 9.71 -26.52 -23.62
C THR A 95 8.58 -27.34 -24.24
N GLU A 96 8.26 -27.06 -25.51
CA GLU A 96 7.93 -28.14 -26.44
C GLU A 96 8.51 -27.88 -27.85
N ASN A 97 9.26 -28.88 -28.33
CA ASN A 97 9.75 -29.11 -29.70
C ASN A 97 11.06 -28.43 -30.13
N THR A 98 12.16 -28.93 -29.56
CA THR A 98 13.29 -29.36 -30.42
C THR A 98 12.84 -30.57 -31.25
N ASP A 99 12.55 -30.41 -32.53
CA ASP A 99 12.93 -31.33 -33.64
C ASP A 99 12.23 -30.92 -34.95
N GLY A 100 13.02 -30.67 -35.98
CA GLY A 100 12.56 -30.39 -37.34
C GLY A 100 13.76 -30.17 -38.25
N PRO A 101 14.12 -31.14 -39.11
CA PRO A 101 15.43 -31.16 -39.76
C PRO A 101 15.57 -30.10 -40.84
N THR A 102 16.79 -29.54 -40.90
CA THR A 102 17.34 -28.69 -41.95
C THR A 102 16.99 -29.24 -43.34
N ARG A 103 16.29 -28.45 -44.15
CA ARG A 103 16.10 -28.73 -45.59
C ARG A 103 16.97 -27.76 -46.42
N PRO A 104 17.93 -28.25 -47.22
CA PRO A 104 18.79 -27.40 -48.04
C PRO A 104 18.05 -26.93 -49.30
N GLY A 105 18.35 -25.69 -49.70
CA GLY A 105 18.14 -25.16 -51.05
C GLY A 105 19.47 -25.06 -51.79
#